data_AF-A0A075IGM8-F1
#
_entry.id   AF-A0A075IGM8-F1
#
_cell.length_a   1.000
_cell.length_b   1.000
_cell.length_c   1.000
_cell.angle_alpha   90.00
_cell.angle_beta   90.00
_cell.angle_gamma   90.00
#
_symmetry.space_group_name_H-M   'P 1'
#
loop_
_entity.id
_entity.type
_entity.pdbx_description
1 polymer ?
#
loop_
_entity_poly.entity_id
_entity_poly.type
_entity_poly.pdbx_seq_one_letter_code
_entity_poly.pdbx_strand_id
1 'polypeptide(L)'
;MPAIIAKSISILSDAGLGMAMFSLGLFMALQPRIIACGNSVATFAMAVRFLAGPAVMAIASIPIGLRGVLLRVAIVQAALPQGIVPFVFAKEYNLHPQILSTAVIFGMLIALPITLVYYILLGI
;
A
#
# COMPACT_ATOMS: atom_id res chain seq x y z
N MET A 1 11.47 6.78 -25.57
CA MET A 1 11.33 8.17 -25.07
C MET A 1 12.66 8.91 -25.26
N PRO A 2 12.68 10.21 -25.56
CA PRO A 2 13.90 11.00 -25.61
C PRO A 2 14.67 10.91 -24.28
N ALA A 3 16.01 10.83 -24.34
CA ALA A 3 16.86 10.62 -23.17
C ALA A 3 16.70 11.70 -22.08
N ILE A 4 16.40 12.93 -22.48
CA ILE A 4 16.16 14.06 -21.56
C ILE A 4 14.91 13.80 -20.72
N ILE A 5 13.81 13.39 -21.35
CA ILE A 5 12.54 13.11 -20.66
C ILE A 5 12.69 11.92 -19.72
N ALA A 6 13.35 10.85 -20.19
CA ALA A 6 13.58 9.66 -19.35
C ALA A 6 14.43 10.00 -18.11
N LYS A 7 15.50 10.78 -18.25
CA LYS A 7 16.34 11.23 -17.13
C LYS A 7 15.61 12.20 -16.19
N SER A 8 14.81 13.12 -16.72
CA SER A 8 14.02 14.02 -15.87
C SER A 8 13.00 13.26 -15.04
N ILE A 9 12.31 12.28 -15.63
CA ILE A 9 11.36 11.42 -14.91
C ILE A 9 12.09 10.59 -13.84
N SER A 10 13.25 10.00 -14.16
CA SER A 10 13.98 9.20 -13.18
C SER A 10 14.45 10.02 -11.98
N ILE A 11 15.05 11.20 -12.22
CA ILE A 11 15.51 12.10 -11.15
C ILE A 11 14.33 12.52 -10.26
N LEU A 12 13.19 12.90 -10.87
CA LEU A 12 12.00 13.30 -10.13
C LEU A 12 11.40 12.12 -9.34
N SER A 13 11.37 10.92 -9.93
CA SER A 13 10.89 9.70 -9.29
C SER A 13 11.75 9.32 -8.09
N ASP A 14 13.07 9.31 -8.23
CA ASP A 14 13.99 8.94 -7.16
C ASP A 14 13.94 9.94 -5.99
N ALA A 15 13.92 11.24 -6.30
CA ALA A 15 13.76 12.28 -5.30
C ALA A 15 12.38 12.20 -4.60
N GLY A 16 11.31 11.99 -5.38
CA GLY A 16 9.94 11.88 -4.87
C GLY A 16 9.73 10.66 -3.97
N LEU A 17 10.26 9.50 -4.36
CA LEU A 17 10.21 8.27 -3.57
C LEU A 17 10.94 8.44 -2.23
N GLY A 18 12.13 9.04 -2.23
CA GLY A 18 12.89 9.33 -1.02
C GLY A 18 12.13 10.25 -0.06
N MET A 19 11.57 11.35 -0.58
CA MET A 19 10.75 12.27 0.22
C MET A 19 9.49 11.60 0.77
N ALA A 20 8.81 10.78 -0.02
CA ALA A 20 7.62 10.05 0.41
C ALA A 20 7.93 9.05 1.54
N MET A 21 9.00 8.28 1.41
CA MET A 21 9.45 7.33 2.44
C MET A 21 9.84 8.04 3.73
N PHE A 22 10.57 9.15 3.65
CA PHE A 22 10.96 9.93 4.82
C PHE A 22 9.74 10.57 5.52
N SER A 23 8.82 11.15 4.75
CA SER A 23 7.57 11.70 5.26
C SER A 23 6.76 10.61 5.97
N LEU A 24 6.71 9.39 5.42
CA LEU A 24 6.07 8.25 6.06
C LEU A 24 6.67 7.95 7.43
N GLY A 25 8.00 7.90 7.54
CA GLY A 25 8.71 7.68 8.81
C GLY A 25 8.41 8.76 9.85
N LEU A 26 8.41 10.03 9.46
CA LEU A 26 8.00 11.14 10.33
C LEU A 26 6.55 10.99 10.79
N PHE A 27 5.63 10.64 9.90
CA PHE A 27 4.24 10.42 10.27
C PHE A 27 4.06 9.23 11.22
N MET A 28 4.84 8.16 11.06
CA MET A 28 4.82 7.04 12.02
C MET A 28 5.35 7.47 13.40
N ALA A 29 6.40 8.31 13.45
CA ALA A 29 6.98 8.80 14.70
C ALA A 29 6.06 9.81 15.44
N LEU A 30 5.28 10.60 14.69
CA LEU A 30 4.37 11.60 15.26
C LEU A 30 3.04 11.01 15.77
N GLN A 31 2.80 9.72 15.60
CA GLN A 31 1.58 9.07 16.10
C GLN A 31 1.66 8.82 17.61
N PRO A 32 0.68 9.26 18.42
CA PRO A 32 0.69 9.11 19.87
C PRO A 32 0.48 7.66 20.36
N ARG A 33 0.00 6.76 19.50
CA ARG A 33 -0.16 5.32 19.79
C ARG A 33 0.08 4.49 18.53
N ILE A 34 0.92 3.46 18.65
CA ILE A 34 1.21 2.48 17.58
C ILE A 34 -0.01 1.58 17.30
N ILE A 35 -0.84 1.32 18.33
CA ILE A 35 -2.12 0.61 18.22
C ILE A 35 -3.16 1.43 18.96
N ALA A 36 -3.92 2.25 18.24
CA ALA A 36 -4.94 3.12 18.83
C ALA A 36 -6.34 2.50 18.78
N CYS A 37 -6.60 1.66 17.77
CA CYS A 37 -7.85 0.93 17.61
C CYS A 37 -7.57 -0.56 17.89
N GLY A 38 -8.23 -1.14 18.90
CA GLY A 38 -7.88 -2.45 19.47
C GLY A 38 -7.64 -3.58 18.45
N ASN A 39 -6.89 -4.61 18.87
CA ASN A 39 -6.35 -5.67 18.00
C ASN A 39 -7.37 -6.32 17.04
N SER A 40 -8.63 -6.48 17.45
CA SER A 40 -9.67 -7.09 16.59
C SER A 40 -10.03 -6.23 15.38
N VAL A 41 -10.10 -4.90 15.53
CA VAL A 41 -10.42 -3.98 14.42
C VAL A 41 -9.21 -3.83 13.50
N ALA A 42 -8.01 -3.78 14.08
CA ALA A 42 -6.77 -3.73 13.31
C ALA A 42 -6.56 -4.99 12.47
N THR A 43 -6.73 -6.18 13.06
CA THR A 43 -6.60 -7.47 12.34
C THR A 43 -7.67 -7.61 11.24
N PHE A 44 -8.91 -7.20 11.51
CA PHE A 44 -9.96 -7.22 10.50
C PHE A 44 -9.66 -6.28 9.32
N ALA A 45 -9.28 -5.03 9.59
CA ALA A 45 -8.94 -4.06 8.54
C ALA A 45 -7.78 -4.57 7.66
N MET A 46 -6.81 -5.25 8.27
CA MET A 46 -5.66 -5.82 7.59
C MET A 46 -6.02 -7.04 6.75
N ALA A 47 -6.85 -7.93 7.29
CA ALA A 47 -7.40 -9.06 6.53
C ALA A 47 -8.17 -8.58 5.30
N VAL A 48 -9.04 -7.58 5.46
CA VAL A 48 -9.78 -6.97 4.34
C VAL A 48 -8.81 -6.35 3.33
N ARG A 49 -7.79 -5.60 3.78
CA ARG A 49 -6.84 -4.96 2.86
C ARG A 49 -6.08 -5.97 2.00
N PHE A 50 -5.51 -6.99 2.63
CA PHE A 50 -4.64 -7.96 1.95
C PHE A 50 -5.39 -9.09 1.26
N LEU A 51 -6.66 -9.38 1.61
CA LEU A 51 -7.47 -10.39 0.92
C LEU A 51 -8.42 -9.75 -0.09
N ALA A 52 -9.22 -8.77 0.32
CA ALA A 52 -10.23 -8.18 -0.54
C ALA A 52 -9.60 -7.31 -1.65
N GLY A 53 -8.52 -6.58 -1.36
CA GLY A 53 -7.83 -5.77 -2.38
C GLY A 53 -7.36 -6.62 -3.57
N PRO A 54 -6.53 -7.65 -3.34
CA PRO A 54 -6.10 -8.59 -4.38
C PRO A 54 -7.25 -9.37 -5.02
N ALA A 55 -8.25 -9.79 -4.24
CA ALA A 55 -9.39 -10.52 -4.77
C ALA A 55 -10.23 -9.66 -5.75
N VAL A 56 -10.56 -8.43 -5.36
CA VAL A 56 -11.30 -7.51 -6.23
C VAL A 56 -10.49 -7.18 -7.48
N MET A 57 -9.18 -6.96 -7.34
CA MET A 57 -8.31 -6.75 -8.50
C MET A 57 -8.36 -7.95 -9.44
N ALA A 58 -8.18 -9.18 -8.94
CA ALA A 58 -8.23 -10.40 -9.75
C ALA A 58 -9.58 -10.57 -10.45
N ILE A 59 -10.69 -10.40 -9.73
CA ILE A 59 -12.05 -10.51 -10.27
C ILE A 59 -12.30 -9.46 -11.35
N ALA A 60 -11.80 -8.23 -11.18
CA ALA A 60 -11.97 -7.17 -12.16
C ALA A 60 -11.05 -7.34 -13.39
N SER A 61 -9.85 -7.89 -13.21
CA SER A 61 -8.84 -7.98 -14.28
C SER A 61 -9.06 -9.18 -15.21
N ILE A 62 -9.64 -10.29 -14.74
CA ILE A 62 -10.03 -11.44 -15.58
C ILE A 62 -10.99 -11.08 -16.72
N PRO A 63 -12.15 -10.42 -16.48
CA PRO A 63 -13.11 -10.07 -17.54
C PRO A 63 -12.58 -8.99 -18.50
N ILE A 64 -11.66 -8.13 -18.03
CA ILE A 64 -10.96 -7.14 -18.86
C ILE A 64 -9.92 -7.81 -19.78
N GLY A 65 -9.62 -9.09 -19.56
CA GLY A 65 -8.71 -9.87 -20.41
C GLY A 65 -7.22 -9.73 -20.03
N LEU A 66 -6.91 -9.21 -18.84
CA LEU A 66 -5.54 -9.18 -18.33
C LEU A 66 -5.04 -10.61 -18.10
N ARG A 67 -3.93 -10.98 -18.75
CA ARG A 67 -3.31 -12.30 -18.64
C ARG A 67 -1.80 -12.20 -18.43
N GLY A 68 -1.21 -13.27 -17.90
CA GLY A 68 0.23 -13.39 -17.71
C GLY A 68 0.78 -12.37 -16.72
N VAL A 69 1.93 -11.78 -17.04
CA VAL A 69 2.69 -10.89 -16.13
C VAL A 69 1.87 -9.68 -15.67
N LEU A 70 1.06 -9.08 -16.55
CA LEU A 70 0.26 -7.90 -16.22
C LEU A 70 -0.78 -8.18 -15.13
N LEU A 71 -1.44 -9.35 -15.18
CA LEU A 71 -2.37 -9.79 -14.14
C LEU A 71 -1.64 -9.95 -12.80
N ARG A 72 -0.45 -10.57 -12.83
CA ARG A 72 0.34 -10.81 -11.62
C ARG A 72 0.80 -9.50 -10.97
N VAL A 73 1.32 -8.57 -11.77
CA VAL A 73 1.72 -7.24 -11.30
C VAL A 73 0.54 -6.47 -10.73
N ALA A 74 -0.63 -6.52 -11.37
CA ALA A 74 -1.84 -5.85 -10.86
C ALA A 74 -2.27 -6.39 -9.48
N ILE A 75 -2.24 -7.72 -9.29
CA ILE A 75 -2.57 -8.36 -8.01
C ILE A 75 -1.56 -7.96 -6.93
N VAL A 76 -0.26 -7.99 -7.23
CA VAL A 76 0.79 -7.57 -6.29
C VAL A 76 0.64 -6.09 -5.92
N GLN A 77 0.33 -5.23 -6.89
CA GLN A 77 0.11 -3.81 -6.65
C GLN A 77 -1.13 -3.56 -5.77
N ALA A 78 -2.18 -4.36 -5.91
CA ALA A 78 -3.37 -4.28 -5.05
C ALA A 78 -3.11 -4.76 -3.61
N ALA A 79 -2.12 -5.64 -3.41
CA ALA A 79 -1.68 -6.13 -2.11
C ALA A 79 -0.75 -5.15 -1.37
N LEU A 80 -0.30 -4.06 -2.00
CA LEU A 80 0.59 -3.09 -1.37
C LEU A 80 -0.08 -2.38 -0.16
N PRO A 81 0.71 -1.94 0.83
CA PRO A 81 0.18 -1.25 2.00
C PRO A 81 -0.51 0.07 1.63
N GLN A 82 -1.36 0.58 2.53
CA GLN A 82 -2.03 1.85 2.30
C GLN A 82 -1.03 3.01 2.34
N GLY A 83 -1.25 4.00 1.47
CA GLY A 83 -0.48 5.25 1.48
C GLY A 83 -0.84 6.15 2.67
N ILE A 84 -0.04 7.21 2.84
CA ILE A 84 -0.22 8.22 3.89
C ILE A 84 -1.44 9.11 3.61
N VAL A 85 -1.76 9.34 2.33
CA VAL A 85 -2.79 10.29 1.91
C VAL A 85 -4.19 9.97 2.48
N PRO A 86 -4.69 8.71 2.43
CA PRO A 86 -5.92 8.34 3.14
C PRO A 86 -5.90 8.70 4.62
N PHE A 87 -4.75 8.57 5.30
CA PHE A 87 -4.62 8.91 6.72
C PHE A 87 -4.75 10.43 6.94
N VAL A 88 -4.14 11.24 6.07
CA VAL A 88 -4.30 12.70 6.09
C VAL A 88 -5.77 13.07 5.90
N PHE A 89 -6.47 12.46 4.94
CA PHE A 89 -7.91 12.68 4.76
C PHE A 89 -8.74 12.23 5.96
N ALA A 90 -8.44 11.07 6.55
CA ALA A 90 -9.16 10.61 7.74
C ALA A 90 -8.95 11.53 8.95
N LYS A 91 -7.77 12.16 9.05
CA LYS A 91 -7.49 13.17 10.07
C LYS A 91 -8.23 14.47 9.79
N GLU A 92 -8.24 14.94 8.55
CA GLU A 92 -8.91 16.17 8.13
C GLU A 92 -10.44 16.08 8.32
N TYR A 93 -11.03 14.93 7.96
CA TYR A 93 -12.47 14.69 8.06
C TYR A 93 -12.91 14.00 9.37
N ASN A 94 -12.02 13.82 10.34
CA ASN A 94 -12.29 13.11 11.61
C ASN A 94 -12.91 11.69 11.43
N LEU A 95 -12.58 11.01 10.32
CA LEU A 95 -13.05 9.67 9.98
C LEU A 95 -12.15 8.59 10.62
N HIS A 96 -12.21 8.47 11.95
CA HIS A 96 -11.49 7.44 12.72
C HIS A 96 -9.99 7.29 12.33
N PRO A 97 -9.18 8.36 12.45
CA PRO A 97 -7.78 8.37 12.01
C PRO A 97 -6.90 7.30 12.70
N GLN A 98 -7.35 6.80 13.85
CA GLN A 98 -6.71 5.75 14.65
C GLN A 98 -6.71 4.38 13.95
N ILE A 99 -7.76 4.07 13.18
CA ILE A 99 -7.84 2.82 12.41
C ILE A 99 -6.86 2.90 11.25
N LEU A 100 -6.88 4.02 10.52
CA LEU A 100 -6.02 4.22 9.37
C LEU A 100 -4.54 4.30 9.75
N SER A 101 -4.18 4.95 10.86
CA SER A 101 -2.78 4.99 11.28
C SER A 101 -2.22 3.62 11.66
N THR A 102 -3.02 2.83 12.39
CA THR A 102 -2.66 1.44 12.73
C THR A 102 -2.51 0.60 11.45
N ALA A 103 -3.43 0.75 10.49
CA ALA A 103 -3.38 0.06 9.21
C ALA A 103 -2.17 0.45 8.35
N VAL A 104 -1.75 1.72 8.33
CA VAL A 104 -0.54 2.16 7.61
C VAL A 104 0.71 1.60 8.27
N ILE A 105 0.85 1.72 9.60
CA ILE A 105 2.04 1.26 10.33
C ILE A 105 2.24 -0.25 10.21
N PHE A 106 1.22 -1.03 10.57
CA PHE A 106 1.29 -2.48 10.46
C PHE A 106 1.28 -2.93 9.00
N GLY A 107 0.57 -2.21 8.13
CA GLY A 107 0.51 -2.48 6.69
C GLY A 107 1.90 -2.49 6.11
N MET A 108 2.68 -1.45 6.42
CA MET A 108 4.07 -1.33 5.99
C MET A 108 4.97 -2.44 6.55
N LEU A 109 4.77 -2.83 7.82
CA LEU A 109 5.60 -3.83 8.48
C LEU A 109 5.34 -5.26 7.95
N ILE A 110 4.07 -5.58 7.68
CA ILE A 110 3.63 -6.89 7.18
C ILE A 110 3.61 -6.92 5.63
N ALA A 111 3.75 -5.78 4.96
CA ALA A 111 3.78 -5.71 3.50
C ALA A 111 4.87 -6.60 2.90
N LEU A 112 6.10 -6.54 3.41
CA LEU A 112 7.22 -7.35 2.90
C LEU A 112 6.94 -8.86 2.92
N PRO A 113 6.57 -9.47 4.06
CA PRO A 113 6.29 -10.90 4.08
C PRO A 113 5.06 -11.26 3.21
N ILE A 114 4.03 -10.42 3.17
CA ILE A 114 2.83 -10.71 2.35
C ILE A 114 3.14 -10.62 0.85
N THR A 115 3.84 -9.57 0.41
CA THR A 115 4.20 -9.44 -1.01
C THR A 115 5.12 -10.57 -1.45
N LEU A 116 6.04 -11.01 -0.58
CA LEU A 116 6.89 -12.17 -0.85
C LEU A 116 6.07 -13.46 -1.00
N VAL A 117 5.08 -13.69 -0.14
CA VAL A 117 4.15 -14.83 -0.26
C VAL A 117 3.36 -14.76 -1.57
N TYR A 118 2.84 -13.58 -1.94
CA TYR A 118 2.18 -13.40 -3.24
C TYR A 118 3.14 -13.62 -4.40
N TYR A 119 4.40 -13.20 -4.29
CA TYR A 119 5.41 -13.41 -5.33
C TYR A 119 5.65 -14.91 -5.56
N ILE A 120 5.80 -15.69 -4.48
CA ILE A 120 5.96 -17.14 -4.52
C ILE A 120 4.71 -17.83 -5.08
N LEU A 121 3.51 -17.46 -4.59
CA LEU A 121 2.25 -18.06 -5.03
C LEU A 121 1.94 -17.78 -6.50
N LEU A 122 2.23 -16.57 -6.97
CA LEU A 122 2.04 -16.21 -8.36
C LEU A 122 3.21 -16.69 -9.23
N GLY A 123 4.29 -17.24 -8.68
CA GLY A 123 5.41 -17.82 -9.42
C GLY A 123 6.08 -16.84 -10.38
N ILE A 124 6.22 -15.57 -9.95
CA ILE A 124 7.05 -14.55 -10.62
C ILE A 124 8.51 -14.81 -10.24
#